data_AF-A0A1I6QY36-F1
#
_entry.id   AF-A0A1I6QY36-F1
#
_cell.length_a   1.000
_cell.length_b   1.000
_cell.length_c   1.000
_cell.angle_alpha   90.00
_cell.angle_beta   90.00
_cell.angle_gamma   90.00
#
_symmetry.space_group_name_H-M   'P 1'
#
loop_
_entity.id
_entity.type
_entity.pdbx_description
1 polymer ?
#
loop_
_entity_poly.entity_id
_entity_poly.type
_entity_poly.pdbx_seq_one_letter_code
_entity_poly.pdbx_strand_id
1 'polypeptide(L)' 'MNQIVNMIMRRVMGQLINRGVNLGFDQASKIGKGKKSTGEQSDVSPEEDARRNRAARAQGKQSRQMLKAMRRLGRF' A
#
# COMPACT_ATOMS: atom_id res chain seq x y z
N MET A 1 7.83 -13.91 -24.66
CA MET A 1 8.96 -13.56 -23.74
C MET A 1 8.76 -12.24 -22.97
N ASN A 2 7.84 -11.35 -23.38
CA ASN A 2 7.67 -10.02 -22.75
C ASN A 2 6.93 -10.00 -21.39
N GLN A 3 6.28 -11.10 -21.01
CA GLN A 3 5.47 -11.17 -19.78
C GLN A 3 6.33 -11.31 -18.52
N ILE A 4 7.48 -11.99 -18.62
CA ILE A 4 8.41 -12.17 -17.49
C ILE A 4 9.01 -10.82 -17.10
N VAL A 5 9.41 -10.02 -18.10
CA VAL A 5 9.93 -8.66 -17.88
C VAL A 5 8.88 -7.77 -17.23
N ASN A 6 7.63 -7.80 -17.72
CA ASN A 6 6.54 -7.05 -17.10
C ASN A 6 6.24 -7.51 -15.67
N MET A 7 6.38 -8.82 -15.38
CA MET A 7 6.18 -9.34 -14.04
C MET A 7 7.29 -8.91 -13.08
N ILE A 8 8.55 -8.96 -13.53
CA ILE A 8 9.73 -8.53 -12.75
C ILE A 8 9.69 -7.02 -12.54
N MET A 9 9.47 -6.23 -13.60
CA MET A 9 9.38 -4.77 -13.46
C MET A 9 8.26 -4.37 -12.52
N ARG A 10 7.10 -5.04 -12.55
CA ARG A 10 6.00 -4.72 -11.64
C ARG A 10 6.30 -5.13 -10.19
N ARG A 11 7.06 -6.22 -9.99
CA ARG A 11 7.55 -6.64 -8.66
C ARG A 11 8.59 -5.65 -8.13
N VAL A 12 9.56 -5.28 -8.96
CA VAL A 12 10.68 -4.40 -8.62
C VAL A 12 10.23 -2.95 -8.47
N MET A 13 9.43 -2.41 -9.39
CA MET A 13 8.83 -1.08 -9.24
C MET A 13 7.90 -1.02 -8.04
N GLY A 14 7.09 -2.06 -7.80
CA GLY A 14 6.28 -2.14 -6.58
C GLY A 14 7.15 -2.10 -5.32
N GLN A 15 8.26 -2.85 -5.28
CA GLN A 15 9.14 -2.89 -4.12
C GLN A 15 9.99 -1.61 -3.97
N LEU A 16 10.49 -1.04 -5.06
CA LEU A 16 11.29 0.18 -5.09
C LEU A 16 10.45 1.41 -4.80
N ILE A 17 9.22 1.51 -5.32
CA ILE A 17 8.31 2.59 -4.97
C ILE A 17 7.90 2.44 -3.51
N ASN A 18 7.50 1.26 -3.04
CA ASN A 18 7.11 1.10 -1.64
C ASN A 18 8.28 1.36 -0.67
N ARG A 19 9.51 0.92 -0.98
CA ARG A 19 10.69 1.17 -0.13
C ARG A 19 11.25 2.59 -0.30
N GLY A 20 11.35 3.07 -1.53
CA GLY A 20 11.89 4.37 -1.89
C GLY A 20 10.96 5.53 -1.52
N VAL A 21 9.63 5.34 -1.61
CA VAL A 21 8.67 6.29 -1.07
C VAL A 21 8.64 6.21 0.45
N ASN A 22 8.66 5.04 1.10
CA ASN A 22 8.71 5.03 2.59
C ASN A 22 9.96 5.73 3.14
N LEU A 23 11.14 5.50 2.55
CA LEU A 23 12.38 6.17 2.94
C LEU A 23 12.39 7.64 2.53
N GLY A 24 11.95 7.95 1.30
CA GLY A 24 11.89 9.30 0.77
C GLY A 24 10.85 10.16 1.48
N PHE A 25 9.73 9.58 1.92
CA PHE A 25 8.71 10.26 2.72
C PHE A 25 9.14 10.36 4.19
N ASP A 26 9.86 9.38 4.77
CA ASP A 26 10.48 9.54 6.10
C ASP A 26 11.55 10.64 6.10
N GLN A 27 12.35 10.72 5.04
CA GLN A 27 13.46 11.67 4.90
C GLN A 27 13.00 13.06 4.43
N ALA A 28 12.03 13.13 3.51
CA ALA A 28 11.35 14.37 3.14
C ALA A 28 10.43 14.86 4.26
N SER A 29 9.84 13.95 5.04
CA SER A 29 9.23 14.30 6.31
C SER A 29 10.31 14.91 7.19
N LYS A 30 11.41 14.24 7.54
CA LYS A 30 12.48 14.85 8.35
C LYS A 30 12.98 16.22 7.86
N ILE A 31 13.10 16.43 6.55
CA ILE A 31 13.50 17.72 5.93
C ILE A 31 12.39 18.78 5.99
N GLY A 32 11.12 18.42 5.74
CA GLY A 32 9.97 19.34 5.90
C GLY A 32 9.55 19.54 7.37
N LYS A 33 9.99 18.63 8.24
CA LYS A 33 9.69 18.55 9.67
C LYS A 33 10.77 19.19 10.53
N GLY A 34 11.65 20.03 9.95
CA GLY A 34 12.32 21.11 10.68
C GLY A 34 11.36 22.11 11.34
N LYS A 35 10.02 21.99 11.09
CA LYS A 35 8.99 22.74 11.81
C LYS A 35 7.96 21.90 12.58
N LYS A 36 7.82 20.59 12.36
CA LYS A 36 6.98 19.68 13.18
C LYS A 36 7.36 18.24 12.91
N SER A 37 7.72 17.45 13.92
CA SER A 37 7.88 15.97 13.89
C SER A 37 9.26 15.37 13.52
N THR A 38 10.24 15.67 14.36
CA THR A 38 11.19 14.65 14.78
C THR A 38 10.41 13.48 15.41
N GLY A 39 10.54 12.28 14.83
CA GLY A 39 10.19 11.01 15.47
C GLY A 39 8.76 10.53 15.28
N GLU A 40 8.49 9.71 14.28
CA GLU A 40 7.34 8.79 14.28
C GLU A 40 7.74 7.49 13.57
N GLN A 41 8.75 6.86 14.15
CA GLN A 41 8.83 5.41 14.20
C GLN A 41 8.44 5.02 15.63
N SER A 42 7.26 5.41 16.10
CA SER A 42 6.83 5.17 17.49
C SER A 42 5.31 5.28 17.58
N ASP A 43 4.66 4.18 17.97
CA ASP A 43 3.30 4.17 18.53
C ASP A 43 2.14 4.59 17.61
N VAL A 44 1.81 3.75 16.63
CA VAL A 44 0.42 3.71 16.13
C VAL A 44 -0.43 3.14 17.25
N SER A 45 -1.17 4.02 17.94
CA SER A 45 -2.15 3.62 18.96
C SER A 45 -2.99 2.44 18.44
N PRO A 46 -3.16 1.34 19.20
CA PRO A 46 -3.87 0.14 18.73
C PRO A 46 -5.29 0.43 18.22
N GLU A 47 -5.88 1.55 18.62
CA GLU A 47 -7.18 2.01 18.15
C GLU A 47 -7.16 2.56 16.71
N GLU A 48 -6.07 3.23 16.33
CA GLU A 48 -5.91 3.84 15.01
C GLU A 48 -5.58 2.77 13.95
N ASP A 49 -4.79 1.78 14.35
CA ASP A 49 -4.52 0.57 13.56
C ASP A 49 -5.79 -0.28 13.36
N ALA A 50 -6.63 -0.40 14.39
CA ALA A 50 -7.92 -1.10 14.29
C ALA A 50 -8.89 -0.39 13.33
N ARG A 51 -8.95 0.95 13.35
CA ARG A 51 -9.77 1.73 12.40
C ARG A 51 -9.25 1.58 10.98
N ARG A 52 -7.93 1.67 10.78
CA ARG A 52 -7.31 1.50 9.46
C ARG A 52 -7.51 0.08 8.92
N ASN A 53 -7.40 -0.94 9.76
CA ASN A 53 -7.69 -2.32 9.38
C ASN A 53 -9.17 -2.56 9.07
N ARG A 54 -10.11 -1.92 9.79
CA ARG A 54 -11.54 -2.01 9.46
C ARG A 54 -11.84 -1.37 8.11
N ALA A 55 -11.28 -0.19 7.83
CA ALA A 55 -11.42 0.47 6.54
C ALA A 55 -10.82 -0.38 5.40
N ALA A 56 -9.62 -0.94 5.60
CA ALA A 56 -8.98 -1.82 4.64
C ALA A 56 -9.77 -3.12 4.41
N ARG A 57 -10.36 -3.71 5.46
CA ARG A 57 -11.21 -4.91 5.36
C ARG A 57 -12.51 -4.63 4.62
N ALA A 58 -13.14 -3.47 4.85
CA ALA A 58 -14.35 -3.08 4.12
C ALA A 58 -14.06 -2.94 2.62
N GLN A 59 -12.97 -2.27 2.27
CA GLN A 59 -12.53 -2.10 0.89
C GLN A 59 -12.15 -3.44 0.23
N GLY A 60 -11.48 -4.33 0.98
CA GLY A 60 -11.10 -5.66 0.51
C GLY A 60 -12.29 -6.61 0.29
N LYS A 61 -13.39 -6.45 1.04
CA LYS A 61 -14.63 -7.21 0.83
C LYS A 61 -15.30 -6.82 -0.48
N GLN A 62 -15.39 -5.51 -0.75
CA GLN A 62 -15.99 -5.00 -1.99
C GLN A 62 -15.18 -5.42 -3.22
N SER A 63 -13.85 -5.34 -3.16
CA SER A 63 -13.01 -5.80 -4.27
C SER A 63 -13.11 -7.31 -4.51
N ARG A 64 -13.18 -8.12 -3.44
CA ARG A 64 -13.41 -9.58 -3.55
C ARG A 64 -14.73 -9.93 -4.21
N GLN A 65 -15.80 -9.20 -3.90
CA GLN A 65 -17.12 -9.41 -4.53
C GLN A 65 -17.07 -9.05 -6.01
N MET A 66 -16.48 -7.91 -6.36
CA MET A 66 -16.29 -7.48 -7.74
C MET A 66 -15.48 -8.52 -8.54
N LEU A 67 -14.35 -9.00 -7.99
CA LEU A 67 -13.53 -10.04 -8.61
C LEU A 67 -14.30 -11.36 -8.79
N LYS A 68 -15.15 -11.75 -7.84
CA LYS A 68 -16.02 -12.93 -7.98
C LYS A 68 -17.06 -12.76 -9.09
N ALA A 69 -17.69 -11.59 -9.19
CA ALA A 69 -18.65 -11.29 -10.25
C ALA A 69 -17.97 -11.31 -11.62
N MET A 70 -16.82 -10.65 -11.74
CA MET A 70 -16.00 -10.59 -12.94
C MET A 70 -15.51 -11.98 -13.37
N ARG A 71 -15.13 -12.84 -12.41
CA ARG A 71 -14.73 -14.23 -12.67
C ARG A 71 -15.88 -15.12 -13.13
N ARG A 72 -17.11 -14.86 -12.70
CA ARG A 72 -18.31 -15.58 -13.18
C ARG A 72 -18.69 -15.12 -14.59
N LEU A 73 -18.58 -13.82 -14.85
CA LEU A 73 -18.86 -13.24 -16.16
C LEU A 73 -17.90 -13.75 -17.23
N GLY A 74 -16.61 -13.88 -16.90
CA GLY A 74 -15.58 -14.41 -17.80
C GLY A 74 -15.47 -15.94 -17.84
N ARG A 75 -16.42 -16.69 -17.26
CA ARG A 75 -16.48 -18.16 -17.35
C ARG A 75 -17.46 -18.66 -18.42
N PHE A 76 -18.10 -17.74 -19.14
CA PHE A 76 -18.79 -18.00 -20.41
C PHE A 76 -17.87 -17.61 -21.56
#